data_AF-A0A3C0ZQR7-F1
#
_entry.id   AF-A0A3C0ZQR7-F1
#
_cell.length_a   1.000
_cell.length_b   1.000
_cell.length_c   1.000
_cell.angle_alpha   90.00
_cell.angle_beta   90.00
_cell.angle_gamma   90.00
#
_symmetry.space_group_name_H-M   'P 1'
#
loop_
_entity.id
_entity.type
_entity.pdbx_description
1 polymer ?
#
loop_
_entity_poly.entity_id
_entity_poly.type
_entity_poly.pdbx_seq_one_letter_code
_entity_poly.pdbx_strand_id
1 'polypeptide(L)'
;NSSPSTPYTVDANGHGPAWSNSLFEDAAEFGYGMFLANEALRESLKEKVEAIKETAGDAVKAAADKWLETYSIGAENGAATDALVAALEADGSDAAKAIVEQKQFLAKKSQWVFGGDGWAYDIG
;
A
#
# COMPACT_ATOMS: atom_id res chain seq x y z
N ASN A 1 -21.68 -6.55 2.59
CA ASN A 1 -21.42 -7.97 2.88
C ASN A 1 -22.67 -8.53 3.52
N SER A 2 -23.13 -9.71 3.11
CA SER A 2 -24.31 -10.36 3.70
C SER A 2 -23.84 -11.61 4.43
N SER A 3 -23.66 -11.48 5.74
CA SER A 3 -23.11 -12.55 6.57
C SER A 3 -23.95 -13.82 6.47
N PRO A 4 -23.32 -15.02 6.38
CA PRO A 4 -21.88 -15.28 6.50
C PRO A 4 -21.10 -15.32 5.16
N SER A 5 -21.73 -15.04 4.02
CA SER A 5 -21.11 -15.25 2.70
C SER A 5 -20.35 -14.02 2.20
N THR A 6 -19.02 -14.12 2.10
CA THR A 6 -18.16 -13.06 1.53
C THR A 6 -17.70 -13.43 0.11
N PRO A 7 -18.08 -12.67 -0.94
CA PRO A 7 -17.76 -13.02 -2.32
C PRO A 7 -16.36 -12.59 -2.78
N TYR A 8 -15.73 -11.61 -2.12
CA TYR A 8 -14.35 -11.22 -2.41
C TYR A 8 -13.41 -12.35 -1.95
N THR A 9 -12.42 -12.66 -2.80
CA THR A 9 -11.43 -13.71 -2.54
C THR A 9 -10.02 -13.18 -2.77
N VAL A 10 -9.02 -13.99 -2.43
CA VAL A 10 -7.61 -13.73 -2.66
C VAL A 10 -7.09 -14.45 -3.90
N ASP A 11 -5.99 -13.95 -4.44
CA ASP A 11 -5.17 -14.64 -5.44
C ASP A 11 -4.33 -15.77 -4.80
N ALA A 12 -3.50 -16.44 -5.61
CA ALA A 12 -2.63 -17.52 -5.15
C ALA A 12 -1.54 -17.08 -4.15
N ASN A 13 -1.26 -15.78 -4.06
CA ASN A 13 -0.31 -15.19 -3.13
C ASN A 13 -0.98 -14.69 -1.85
N GLY A 14 -2.30 -14.86 -1.72
CA GLY A 14 -3.07 -14.37 -0.57
C GLY A 14 -3.40 -12.87 -0.66
N HIS A 15 -3.18 -12.22 -1.81
CA HIS A 15 -3.55 -10.82 -2.03
C HIS A 15 -4.99 -10.71 -2.53
N GLY A 16 -5.78 -9.82 -1.95
CA GLY A 16 -7.14 -9.58 -2.39
C GLY A 16 -7.67 -8.24 -1.93
N PRO A 17 -8.90 -7.87 -2.36
CA PRO A 17 -9.52 -6.63 -1.95
C PRO A 17 -9.82 -6.61 -0.46
N ALA A 18 -9.31 -5.60 0.26
CA ALA A 18 -9.80 -5.26 1.59
C ALA A 18 -11.13 -4.52 1.41
N TRP A 19 -12.24 -5.14 1.82
CA TRP A 19 -13.59 -4.59 1.63
C TRP A 19 -14.18 -4.10 2.94
N SER A 20 -14.80 -2.91 2.91
CA SER A 20 -15.57 -2.36 4.02
C SER A 20 -16.73 -1.52 3.48
N ASN A 21 -17.77 -1.39 4.28
CA ASN A 21 -18.92 -0.52 4.01
C ASN A 21 -19.20 0.26 5.31
N SER A 22 -19.15 1.59 5.21
CA SER A 22 -19.47 2.49 6.31
C SER A 22 -20.98 2.71 6.37
N LEU A 23 -21.46 3.84 5.87
CA LEU A 23 -22.87 4.18 5.78
C LEU A 23 -23.30 4.32 4.31
N PHE A 24 -24.52 4.77 4.09
CA PHE A 24 -25.06 4.91 2.75
C PHE A 24 -24.63 6.25 2.11
N GLU A 25 -24.51 7.28 2.93
CA GLU A 25 -24.24 8.67 2.59
C GLU A 25 -22.75 9.05 2.55
N ASP A 26 -21.85 8.24 3.12
CA ASP A 26 -20.46 8.68 3.39
C ASP A 26 -19.38 7.92 2.59
N ALA A 27 -19.76 7.19 1.54
CA ALA A 27 -18.83 6.29 0.87
C ALA A 27 -17.60 7.02 0.27
N ALA A 28 -17.77 8.26 -0.19
CA ALA A 28 -16.69 9.09 -0.73
C ALA A 28 -15.70 9.50 0.37
N GLU A 29 -16.18 10.09 1.46
CA GLU A 29 -15.38 10.56 2.60
C GLU A 29 -14.73 9.39 3.32
N PHE A 30 -15.44 8.27 3.44
CA PHE A 30 -14.92 7.04 4.03
C PHE A 30 -13.73 6.51 3.22
N GLY A 31 -13.88 6.41 1.89
CA GLY A 31 -12.79 6.02 0.99
C GLY A 31 -11.64 7.03 0.98
N TYR A 32 -11.94 8.33 1.06
CA TYR A 32 -10.94 9.38 1.13
C TYR A 32 -10.12 9.30 2.43
N GLY A 33 -10.77 9.00 3.57
CA GLY A 33 -10.09 8.76 4.84
C GLY A 33 -9.11 7.58 4.76
N MET A 34 -9.50 6.48 4.10
CA MET A 34 -8.61 5.35 3.83
C MET A 34 -7.42 5.72 2.94
N PHE A 35 -7.66 6.53 1.91
CA PHE A 35 -6.62 7.05 1.03
C PHE A 35 -5.60 7.87 1.82
N LEU A 36 -6.06 8.84 2.62
CA LEU A 36 -5.18 9.68 3.46
C LEU A 36 -4.35 8.85 4.45
N ALA A 37 -4.97 7.85 5.08
CA ALA A 37 -4.25 6.96 5.98
C ALA A 37 -3.15 6.17 5.24
N ASN A 38 -3.43 5.69 4.01
CA ASN A 38 -2.44 4.99 3.20
C ASN A 38 -1.30 5.92 2.78
N GLU A 39 -1.59 7.14 2.35
CA GLU A 39 -0.57 8.13 1.98
C GLU A 39 0.34 8.44 3.17
N ALA A 40 -0.21 8.73 4.36
CA ALA A 40 0.58 9.01 5.56
C ALA A 40 1.52 7.86 5.96
N LEU A 41 1.03 6.61 5.91
CA LEU A 41 1.85 5.43 6.17
C LEU A 41 2.96 5.27 5.14
N ARG A 42 2.66 5.49 3.85
CA ARG A 42 3.62 5.34 2.76
C ARG A 42 4.66 6.45 2.73
N GLU A 43 4.28 7.69 3.04
CA GLU A 43 5.19 8.81 3.20
C GLU A 43 6.18 8.55 4.34
N SER A 44 5.70 8.09 5.51
CA SER A 44 6.57 7.72 6.62
C SER A 44 7.55 6.60 6.26
N LEU A 45 7.12 5.60 5.46
CA LEU A 45 8.01 4.56 4.97
C LEU A 45 8.99 5.07 3.93
N LYS A 46 8.57 5.99 3.06
CA LYS A 46 9.42 6.62 2.07
C LYS A 46 10.60 7.34 2.74
N GLU A 47 10.36 8.12 3.79
CA GLU A 47 11.42 8.79 4.55
C GLU A 47 12.43 7.78 5.12
N LYS A 48 11.97 6.63 5.64
CA LYS A 48 12.86 5.57 6.13
C LYS A 48 13.66 4.92 5.01
N VAL A 49 13.05 4.70 3.85
CA VAL A 49 13.72 4.15 2.65
C VAL A 49 14.78 5.12 2.13
N GLU A 50 14.50 6.42 2.11
CA GLU A 50 15.48 7.46 1.77
C GLU A 50 16.62 7.50 2.79
N ALA A 51 16.34 7.39 4.08
CA ALA A 51 17.37 7.37 5.12
C ALA A 51 18.28 6.13 5.06
N ILE A 52 17.72 4.92 4.86
CA ILE A 52 18.54 3.71 4.77
C ILE A 52 19.37 3.68 3.49
N LYS A 53 18.87 4.25 2.39
CA LYS A 53 19.61 4.38 1.15
C LYS A 53 20.95 5.10 1.35
N GLU A 54 21.02 6.12 2.21
CA GLU A 54 22.27 6.86 2.45
C GLU A 54 23.35 6.03 3.16
N THR A 55 22.96 4.98 3.89
CA THR A 55 23.86 4.22 4.77
C THR A 55 24.09 2.77 4.34
N ALA A 56 23.20 2.20 3.53
CA ALA A 56 23.25 0.81 3.11
C ALA A 56 24.20 0.53 1.93
N GLY A 57 24.41 -0.76 1.66
CA GLY A 57 25.18 -1.23 0.51
C GLY A 57 24.48 -1.01 -0.83
N ASP A 58 25.23 -1.19 -1.93
CA ASP A 58 24.79 -0.89 -3.29
C ASP A 58 23.49 -1.61 -3.70
N ALA A 59 23.27 -2.83 -3.20
CA ALA A 59 22.06 -3.59 -3.49
C ALA A 59 20.79 -2.92 -2.94
N VAL A 60 20.82 -2.45 -1.69
CA VAL A 60 19.70 -1.73 -1.07
C VAL A 60 19.51 -0.38 -1.75
N LYS A 61 20.60 0.33 -2.06
CA LYS A 61 20.55 1.61 -2.78
C LYS A 61 19.83 1.49 -4.12
N ALA A 62 20.24 0.54 -4.95
CA ALA A 62 19.64 0.32 -6.26
C ALA A 62 18.15 -0.06 -6.16
N ALA A 63 17.78 -0.91 -5.20
CA ALA A 63 16.38 -1.29 -4.99
C ALA A 63 15.53 -0.12 -4.45
N ALA A 64 16.09 0.69 -3.54
CA ALA A 64 15.44 1.88 -3.01
C ALA A 64 15.21 2.92 -4.11
N ASP A 65 16.21 3.17 -4.97
CA ASP A 65 16.08 4.06 -6.12
C ASP A 65 14.95 3.62 -7.06
N LYS A 66 14.92 2.34 -7.43
CA LYS A 66 13.86 1.82 -8.29
C LYS A 66 12.48 1.92 -7.65
N TRP A 67 12.38 1.70 -6.34
CA TRP A 67 11.13 1.85 -5.61
C TRP A 67 10.67 3.31 -5.55
N LEU A 68 11.58 4.26 -5.33
CA LEU A 68 11.29 5.70 -5.32
C LEU A 68 10.85 6.21 -6.70
N GLU A 69 11.53 5.79 -7.78
CA GLU A 69 11.16 6.12 -9.17
C GLU A 69 9.73 5.65 -9.52
N THR A 70 9.34 4.49 -9.00
CA THR A 70 8.04 3.87 -9.28
C THR A 70 6.98 4.19 -8.22
N TYR A 71 7.29 4.99 -7.20
CA TYR A 71 6.47 5.16 -5.98
C TYR A 71 4.98 5.45 -6.25
N SER A 72 4.69 6.25 -7.28
CA SER A 72 3.34 6.64 -7.69
C SER A 72 2.75 5.79 -8.83
N ILE A 73 3.54 4.88 -9.42
CA ILE A 73 3.17 4.09 -10.60
C ILE A 73 2.65 2.71 -10.16
N GLY A 74 1.32 2.58 -10.07
CA GLY A 74 0.69 1.36 -9.54
C GLY A 74 1.05 0.07 -10.29
N ALA A 75 1.28 0.15 -11.60
CA ALA A 75 1.65 -1.00 -12.42
C ALA A 75 3.09 -1.50 -12.18
N GLU A 76 3.98 -0.64 -11.66
CA GLU A 76 5.41 -0.94 -11.54
C GLU A 76 5.85 -1.08 -10.07
N ASN A 77 5.21 -0.36 -9.15
CA ASN A 77 5.67 -0.29 -7.77
C ASN A 77 5.59 -1.62 -7.01
N GLY A 78 4.70 -2.53 -7.42
CA GLY A 78 4.60 -3.87 -6.82
C GLY A 78 5.91 -4.65 -6.96
N ALA A 79 6.39 -4.83 -8.19
CA ALA A 79 7.64 -5.54 -8.46
C ALA A 79 8.86 -4.83 -7.85
N ALA A 80 8.89 -3.50 -7.86
CA ALA A 80 9.94 -2.74 -7.20
C ALA A 80 9.92 -2.90 -5.67
N THR A 81 8.73 -3.04 -5.07
CA THR A 81 8.57 -3.32 -3.65
C THR A 81 9.11 -4.69 -3.29
N ASP A 82 8.81 -5.72 -4.08
CA ASP A 82 9.31 -7.08 -3.84
C ASP A 82 10.85 -7.12 -3.85
N ALA A 83 11.46 -6.42 -4.81
CA ALA A 83 12.91 -6.28 -4.89
C ALA A 83 13.51 -5.51 -3.70
N LEU A 84 12.85 -4.42 -3.27
CA LEU A 84 13.27 -3.64 -2.11
C LEU A 84 13.20 -4.48 -0.83
N VAL A 85 12.10 -5.20 -0.60
CA VAL A 85 11.93 -6.06 0.58
C VAL A 85 13.00 -7.13 0.61
N ALA A 86 13.29 -7.80 -0.52
CA ALA A 86 14.34 -8.81 -0.59
C ALA A 86 15.73 -8.24 -0.26
N ALA A 87 16.05 -7.03 -0.76
CA ALA A 87 17.31 -6.36 -0.46
C ALA A 87 17.43 -5.96 1.03
N LEU A 88 16.35 -5.46 1.62
CA LEU A 88 16.30 -5.10 3.04
C LEU A 88 16.40 -6.31 3.97
N GLU A 89 15.72 -7.42 3.63
CA GLU A 89 15.82 -8.67 4.38
C GLU A 89 17.25 -9.25 4.35
N ALA A 90 17.97 -9.09 3.23
CA ALA A 90 19.38 -9.50 3.11
C ALA A 90 20.35 -8.58 3.86
N ASP A 91 20.09 -7.27 3.92
CA ASP A 91 20.88 -6.30 4.69
C ASP A 91 20.80 -6.58 6.20
N GLY A 92 19.59 -6.82 6.71
CA GLY A 92 19.38 -7.29 8.09
C GLY A 92 19.72 -6.29 9.20
N SER A 93 20.05 -5.03 8.88
CA SER A 93 20.20 -3.97 9.86
C SER A 93 18.89 -3.68 10.60
N ASP A 94 18.98 -3.04 11.76
CA ASP A 94 17.78 -2.68 12.53
C ASP A 94 16.89 -1.67 11.76
N ALA A 95 17.51 -0.78 10.97
CA ALA A 95 16.79 0.10 10.06
C ALA A 95 16.03 -0.68 8.98
N ALA A 96 16.67 -1.70 8.38
CA ALA A 96 16.03 -2.53 7.37
C ALA A 96 14.87 -3.34 7.95
N LYS A 97 15.06 -3.95 9.11
CA LYS A 97 14.00 -4.69 9.82
C LYS A 97 12.79 -3.81 10.14
N ALA A 98 13.02 -2.59 10.62
CA ALA A 98 11.94 -1.64 10.92
C ALA A 98 11.10 -1.26 9.67
N ILE A 99 11.69 -1.28 8.48
CA ILE A 99 10.96 -1.08 7.22
C ILE A 99 10.22 -2.37 6.82
N VAL A 100 10.88 -3.52 6.91
CA VAL A 100 10.32 -4.84 6.55
C VAL A 100 9.12 -5.22 7.41
N GLU A 101 9.09 -4.82 8.69
CA GLU A 101 7.93 -5.00 9.58
C GLU A 101 6.64 -4.36 9.06
N GLN A 102 6.76 -3.38 8.17
CA GLN A 102 5.64 -2.64 7.58
C GLN A 102 5.54 -2.84 6.06
N LYS A 103 6.17 -3.90 5.53
CA LYS A 103 6.28 -4.15 4.08
C LYS A 103 4.96 -4.19 3.33
N GLN A 104 3.87 -4.58 4.01
CA GLN A 104 2.53 -4.59 3.43
C GLN A 104 2.06 -3.23 2.91
N PHE A 105 2.64 -2.13 3.41
CA PHE A 105 2.31 -0.76 3.00
C PHE A 105 3.25 -0.19 1.94
N LEU A 106 4.41 -0.80 1.66
CA LEU A 106 5.38 -0.26 0.68
C LEU A 106 4.78 -0.19 -0.74
N ALA A 107 4.14 -1.27 -1.18
CA ALA A 107 3.51 -1.32 -2.49
C ALA A 107 2.29 -0.39 -2.56
N LYS A 108 2.25 0.44 -3.61
CA LYS A 108 1.12 1.33 -3.90
C LYS A 108 -0.20 0.57 -3.92
N LYS A 109 -1.16 1.04 -3.14
CA LYS A 109 -2.53 0.53 -3.13
C LYS A 109 -3.41 1.29 -4.14
N SER A 110 -4.52 0.67 -4.49
CA SER A 110 -5.59 1.25 -5.30
C SER A 110 -6.83 1.38 -4.43
N GLN A 111 -7.21 2.63 -4.12
CA GLN A 111 -8.43 2.92 -3.37
C GLN A 111 -9.60 3.00 -4.35
N TRP A 112 -10.65 2.24 -4.09
CA TRP A 112 -11.89 2.28 -4.85
C TRP A 112 -13.05 2.64 -3.92
N VAL A 113 -13.97 3.47 -4.42
CA VAL A 113 -15.24 3.77 -3.79
C VAL A 113 -16.34 3.22 -4.68
N PHE A 114 -17.09 2.25 -4.18
CA PHE A 114 -18.17 1.61 -4.91
C PHE A 114 -19.51 2.12 -4.38
N GLY A 115 -20.37 2.59 -5.27
CA GLY A 115 -21.74 2.97 -4.96
C GLY A 115 -22.60 3.04 -6.21
N GLY A 116 -23.92 3.01 -6.02
CA GLY A 116 -24.90 3.16 -7.09
C GLY A 116 -25.22 4.62 -7.40
N ASP A 117 -26.15 4.84 -8.33
CA ASP A 117 -26.61 6.16 -8.74
C ASP A 117 -27.31 6.92 -7.60
N GLY A 118 -28.19 6.28 -6.82
CA GLY A 118 -28.85 6.97 -5.70
C GLY A 118 -27.88 7.49 -4.63
N TRP A 119 -26.72 6.85 -4.46
CA TRP A 119 -25.64 7.41 -3.66
C TRP A 119 -25.00 8.60 -4.37
N ALA A 120 -24.49 8.39 -5.59
CA ALA A 120 -23.69 9.39 -6.29
C ALA A 120 -24.46 10.65 -6.74
N TYR A 121 -25.78 10.58 -6.88
CA TYR A 121 -26.61 11.69 -7.38
C TYR A 121 -27.41 12.40 -6.28
N ASP A 122 -27.68 11.74 -5.15
CA ASP A 122 -28.61 12.26 -4.14
C ASP A 122 -28.02 12.29 -2.73
N ILE A 123 -27.85 11.14 -2.08
CA ILE A 123 -27.60 11.08 -0.63
C ILE A 123 -26.13 11.21 -0.23
N GLY A 124 -25.21 11.03 -1.18
CA GLY A 124 -23.77 10.96 -0.93
C GLY A 124 -22.91 12.01 -1.62
#